data_AF-A0A382CXF1-F1
#
_entry.id   AF-A0A382CXF1-F1
#
_cell.length_a   1.000
_cell.length_b   1.000
_cell.length_c   1.000
_cell.angle_alpha   90.00
_cell.angle_beta   90.00
_cell.angle_gamma   90.00
#
_symmetry.space_group_name_H-M   'P 1'
#
loop_
_entity.id
_entity.type
_entity.pdbx_description
1 polymer ?
#
loop_
_entity_poly.entity_id
_entity_poly.type
_entity_poly.pdbx_seq_one_letter_code
_entity_poly.pdbx_strand_id
1 'polypeptide(L)' 'VKLPSDHLRASVEGFNQMEDGIPVLTRIHLHYKILIPDGTRKKVDRALARHVDKCPTARSLKRAIKVTWTADINEPAD' A
#
# COMPACT_ATOMS: atom_id res chain seq x y z
N VAL A 1 -11.37 -12.07 -3.73
CA VAL A 1 -11.69 -12.17 -2.28
C VAL A 1 -12.26 -10.82 -1.94
N LYS A 2 -13.47 -10.75 -1.39
CA LYS A 2 -14.03 -9.50 -0.88
C LYS A 2 -13.67 -9.45 0.59
N LEU A 3 -12.95 -8.41 1.00
CA LEU A 3 -12.62 -8.19 2.40
C LEU A 3 -13.63 -7.21 3.01
N PRO A 4 -14.02 -7.40 4.29
CA PRO A 4 -14.69 -6.37 5.08
C PRO A 4 -13.89 -5.06 5.11
N SER A 5 -14.56 -3.94 5.35
CA SER A 5 -13.93 -2.61 5.31
C SER A 5 -12.87 -2.37 6.38
N ASP A 6 -12.98 -3.05 7.51
CA ASP A 6 -12.06 -3.02 8.65
C ASP A 6 -10.89 -4.01 8.52
N HIS A 7 -10.96 -4.96 7.58
CA HIS A 7 -9.92 -5.94 7.29
C HIS A 7 -8.79 -5.42 6.38
N LEU A 8 -8.90 -4.18 5.92
CA LEU A 8 -7.86 -3.52 5.13
C LEU A 8 -7.61 -2.13 5.69
N ARG A 9 -6.44 -1.94 6.28
CA ARG A 9 -5.96 -0.61 6.68
C ARG A 9 -4.67 -0.28 5.96
N ALA A 10 -4.45 1.00 5.73
CA ALA A 10 -3.21 1.53 5.17
C ALA A 10 -2.74 2.69 6.05
N SER A 11 -1.46 2.66 6.40
CA SER A 11 -0.73 3.81 6.92
C SER A 11 0.17 4.35 5.82
N VAL A 12 0.28 5.67 5.72
CA VAL A 12 1.10 6.31 4.68
C VAL A 12 2.05 7.30 5.33
N GLU A 13 3.33 7.16 5.00
CA GLU A 13 4.39 8.09 5.40
C GLU A 13 4.87 8.87 4.19
N GLY A 14 4.98 10.20 4.34
CA GLY A 14 5.54 11.10 3.34
C GLY A 14 6.94 11.55 3.74
N PHE A 15 7.83 11.62 2.75
CA PHE A 15 9.22 12.01 2.93
C PHE A 15 9.47 13.27 2.10
N ASN A 16 9.70 14.38 2.81
CA ASN A 16 10.00 15.66 2.21
C ASN A 16 11.51 15.88 2.15
N GLN A 17 11.97 16.60 1.13
CA GLN A 17 13.33 17.08 0.99
C GLN A 17 13.30 18.58 0.70
N MET A 18 14.35 19.30 1.10
CA MET A 18 14.46 20.73 0.78
C MET A 18 15.00 20.89 -0.64
N GLU A 19 14.23 21.53 -1.52
CA GLU A 19 14.62 21.89 -2.88
C GLU A 19 14.40 23.40 -3.02
N ASP A 20 15.45 24.15 -3.39
CA ASP A 20 15.40 25.62 -3.52
C ASP A 20 14.80 26.35 -2.29
N GLY A 21 15.04 25.81 -1.10
CA GLY A 21 14.53 26.37 0.16
C GLY A 21 13.07 26.00 0.47
N ILE A 22 12.46 25.10 -0.29
CA ILE A 22 11.07 24.65 -0.12
C ILE A 22 11.04 23.14 0.24
N PRO A 23 10.27 22.71 1.25
CA PRO A 23 10.07 21.28 1.52
C PRO A 23 9.15 20.67 0.46
N VAL A 24 9.73 19.86 -0.43
CA VAL A 24 9.05 19.14 -1.50
C VAL A 24 8.89 17.68 -1.13
N LEU A 25 7.67 17.14 -1.30
CA LEU A 25 7.41 15.72 -1.14
C LEU A 25 8.10 14.94 -2.28
N THR A 26 9.02 14.06 -1.96
CA THR A 26 9.80 13.29 -2.97
C THR A 26 9.45 11.81 -2.97
N ARG A 27 8.90 11.30 -1.85
CA ARG A 27 8.51 9.90 -1.72
C ARG A 27 7.36 9.72 -0.75
N ILE A 28 6.54 8.71 -1.01
CA ILE A 28 5.65 8.11 0.00
C ILE A 28 5.94 6.62 0.19
N HIS A 29 5.66 6.12 1.39
CA HIS A 29 5.63 4.70 1.71
C HIS A 29 4.27 4.31 2.29
N LEU A 30 3.61 3.33 1.68
CA LEU A 30 2.35 2.78 2.16
C LEU A 30 2.61 1.46 2.88
N HIS A 31 2.11 1.30 4.10
CA HIS A 31 2.12 0.02 4.79
C HIS A 31 0.69 -0.47 4.99
N TYR A 32 0.36 -1.62 4.39
CA TYR A 32 -0.95 -2.24 4.53
C TYR A 32 -0.98 -3.24 5.67
N LYS A 33 -2.09 -3.26 6.40
CA LYS A 33 -2.46 -4.37 7.29
C LYS A 33 -3.69 -5.03 6.72
N ILE A 34 -3.57 -6.30 6.36
CA ILE A 34 -4.59 -7.04 5.63
C ILE A 34 -4.95 -8.30 6.41
N LEU A 35 -6.22 -8.40 6.82
CA LEU A 35 -6.79 -9.61 7.41
C LEU A 35 -7.57 -10.37 6.34
N ILE A 36 -7.13 -11.57 6.01
CA ILE A 36 -7.69 -12.36 4.90
C ILE A 36 -8.36 -13.64 5.45
N PRO A 37 -9.39 -14.18 4.76
CA PRO A 37 -9.95 -15.47 5.16
C PRO A 37 -8.91 -16.59 5.07
N ASP A 38 -9.05 -17.60 5.94
CA ASP A 38 -8.17 -18.77 5.92
C ASP A 38 -8.11 -19.47 4.55
N GLY A 39 -6.94 -19.99 4.22
CA GLY A 39 -6.66 -20.67 2.95
C GLY A 39 -6.65 -19.75 1.71
N THR A 40 -6.75 -18.42 1.88
CA THR A 40 -6.80 -17.49 0.74
C THR A 40 -5.48 -16.81 0.42
N ARG A 41 -4.41 -17.03 1.21
CA ARG A 41 -3.09 -16.41 1.04
C ARG A 41 -2.59 -16.37 -0.41
N LYS A 42 -2.52 -17.51 -1.08
CA LYS A 42 -2.04 -17.61 -2.48
C LYS A 42 -2.84 -16.74 -3.46
N LYS A 43 -4.16 -16.59 -3.22
CA LYS A 43 -5.03 -15.78 -4.08
C LYS A 43 -4.81 -14.28 -3.84
N VAL A 44 -4.57 -13.90 -2.59
CA VAL A 44 -4.27 -12.53 -2.19
C VAL A 44 -2.89 -12.11 -2.70
N ASP A 45 -1.87 -12.95 -2.57
CA ASP A 45 -0.51 -12.65 -3.07
C ASP A 45 -0.52 -12.35 -4.57
N ARG A 46 -1.26 -13.15 -5.37
CA ARG A 46 -1.41 -12.90 -6.81
C ARG A 46 -2.14 -11.59 -7.12
N ALA A 47 -3.08 -11.18 -6.26
CA ALA A 47 -3.77 -9.90 -6.42
C ALA A 47 -2.83 -8.72 -6.08
N LEU A 48 -2.05 -8.85 -5.01
CA LEU A 48 -1.06 -7.85 -4.57
C LEU A 48 0.07 -7.66 -5.59
N ALA A 49 0.48 -8.71 -6.30
CA ALA A 49 1.48 -8.61 -7.37
C ALA A 49 1.10 -7.62 -8.49
N ARG A 50 -0.20 -7.34 -8.68
CA ARG A 50 -0.71 -6.37 -9.67
C ARG A 50 -1.28 -5.09 -9.04
N HIS A 51 -1.22 -4.98 -7.72
CA HIS A 51 -1.86 -3.91 -6.96
C HIS A 51 -1.26 -2.53 -7.28
N VAL A 52 0.07 -2.44 -7.39
CA VAL A 52 0.76 -1.15 -7.64
C VAL A 52 0.27 -0.49 -8.92
N ASP A 53 0.07 -1.25 -9.98
CA ASP A 53 -0.38 -0.71 -11.27
C ASP A 53 -1.83 -0.21 -11.23
N LYS A 54 -2.64 -0.76 -10.32
CA LYS A 54 -4.07 -0.44 -10.21
C LYS A 54 -4.40 0.51 -9.06
N CYS A 55 -3.48 0.71 -8.12
CA CYS A 55 -3.66 1.57 -6.97
C CYS A 55 -3.89 3.03 -7.42
N PRO A 56 -5.05 3.66 -7.12
CA PRO A 56 -5.34 5.03 -7.55
C PRO A 56 -4.28 6.03 -7.08
N THR A 57 -3.83 5.91 -5.83
CA THR A 57 -2.78 6.76 -5.23
C THR A 57 -1.44 6.59 -5.92
N ALA A 58 -1.01 5.35 -6.21
CA ALA A 58 0.23 5.13 -6.95
C ALA A 58 0.11 5.68 -8.38
N ARG A 59 -1.04 5.48 -9.04
CA ARG A 59 -1.27 5.97 -10.41
C ARG A 59 -1.22 7.49 -10.51
N SER A 60 -1.78 8.21 -9.55
CA SER A 60 -1.78 9.69 -9.55
C SER A 60 -0.42 10.27 -9.21
N LEU A 61 0.36 9.63 -8.32
CA LEU A 61 1.59 10.21 -7.76
C LEU A 61 2.88 9.74 -8.43
N LYS A 62 2.90 8.56 -9.08
CA LYS A 62 4.13 7.95 -9.62
C LYS A 62 4.89 8.78 -10.67
N ARG A 63 4.24 9.78 -11.27
CA ARG A 63 4.87 10.71 -12.22
C ARG A 63 5.63 11.83 -11.55
N ALA A 64 5.31 12.15 -10.29
CA ALA A 64 5.90 13.25 -9.54
C ALA A 64 6.85 12.76 -8.46
N ILE A 65 6.52 11.64 -7.80
CA ILE A 65 7.25 11.16 -6.62
C ILE A 65 7.45 9.64 -6.64
N LYS A 66 8.42 9.16 -5.86
CA LYS A 66 8.59 7.73 -5.63
C LYS A 66 7.46 7.19 -4.76
N VAL A 67 6.82 6.11 -5.19
CA VAL A 67 5.78 5.42 -4.43
C VAL A 67 6.27 4.01 -4.10
N THR A 68 6.29 3.67 -2.81
CA THR A 68 6.70 2.34 -2.33
C THR A 68 5.63 1.78 -1.40
N TRP A 69 5.60 0.46 -1.23
CA TRP A 69 4.63 -0.17 -0.33
C TRP A 69 5.16 -1.45 0.32
N THR A 70 4.57 -1.80 1.46
CA THR A 70 4.71 -3.08 2.16
C THR A 70 3.33 -3.55 2.64
N ALA A 71 3.21 -4.81 3.03
CA ALA A 71 1.99 -5.33 3.62
C ALA A 71 2.27 -6.43 4.64
N ASP A 72 1.60 -6.33 5.79
CA ASP A 72 1.41 -7.43 6.73
C ASP A 72 0.10 -8.13 6.39
N ILE A 73 0.17 -9.44 6.13
CA ILE A 73 -0.97 -10.26 5.72
C ILE A 73 -1.15 -11.36 6.75
N ASN A 74 -2.27 -11.31 7.45
CA ASN A 74 -2.63 -12.28 8.48
C ASN A 74 -3.91 -13.01 8.07
N GLU A 75 -3.95 -14.31 8.33
CA GLU A 75 -5.19 -15.08 8.43
C GLU A 75 -5.61 -15.04 9.92
N PRO A 76 -6.91 -14.91 10.25
CA PRO A 76 -7.33 -14.94 11.65
C PRO A 76 -6.83 -16.24 12.29
N ALA A 77 -6.21 -16.13 13.46
CA ALA A 77 -5.88 -17.32 14.25
C ALA A 77 -7.21 -17.94 14.70
N ASP A 78 -7.33 -19.25 14.50
CA ASP A 78 -8.46 -20.06 14.99
C ASP A 78 -8.64 -19.92 16.51
#